data_AF-A0A962ATF2-F1
#
_entry.id   AF-A0A962ATF2-F1
#
_cell.length_a   1.000
_cell.length_b   1.000
_cell.length_c   1.000
_cell.angle_alpha   90.00
_cell.angle_beta   90.00
_cell.angle_gamma   90.00
#
_symmetry.space_group_name_H-M   'P 1'
#
loop_
_entity.id
_entity.type
_entity.pdbx_description
1 polymer ?
#
loop_
_entity_poly.entity_id
_entity_poly.type
_entity_poly.pdbx_seq_one_letter_code
_entity_poly.pdbx_strand_id
1 'polypeptide(L)'
;MVDKIKPLLTVAATATGGRNGHTAAADGSVKADLSVAKEMGGPGKPGTTTPEHLFAAGYAACFGGALDFIAKAHKKDASKAAVTCNVSIG
;
A
#
# COMPACT_ATOMS: atom_id res chain seq x y z
N MET A 1 -21.00 -6.64 22.65
CA MET A 1 -20.27 -7.86 22.27
C MET A 1 -19.36 -7.46 21.13
N VAL A 2 -18.05 -7.57 21.28
CA VAL A 2 -17.13 -7.35 20.15
C VAL A 2 -17.08 -8.68 19.42
N ASP A 3 -17.68 -8.75 18.24
CA ASP A 3 -17.58 -9.93 17.38
C ASP A 3 -16.09 -10.21 17.13
N LYS A 4 -15.60 -11.34 17.64
CA LYS A 4 -14.23 -11.79 17.39
C LYS A 4 -14.09 -12.05 15.89
N ILE A 5 -13.35 -11.19 15.20
CA ILE A 5 -13.01 -11.38 13.79
C ILE A 5 -12.26 -12.71 13.67
N LYS A 6 -12.78 -13.63 12.84
CA LYS A 6 -12.04 -14.82 12.39
C LYS A 6 -11.23 -14.40 11.15
N PRO A 7 -9.90 -14.25 11.25
CA PRO A 7 -9.09 -13.78 10.13
C PRO A 7 -9.09 -14.82 9.00
N LEU A 8 -9.31 -14.36 7.75
CA LEU A 8 -9.12 -15.18 6.55
C LEU A 8 -7.64 -15.24 6.14
N LEU A 9 -6.92 -14.14 6.37
CA LEU A 9 -5.50 -14.01 6.09
C LEU A 9 -4.88 -13.07 7.12
N THR A 10 -3.67 -13.37 7.57
CA THR A 10 -2.81 -12.46 8.35
C THR A 10 -1.45 -12.43 7.68
N VAL A 11 -0.95 -11.22 7.39
CA VAL A 11 0.38 -10.99 6.82
C VAL A 11 1.17 -10.10 7.76
N ALA A 12 2.49 -10.24 7.76
CA ALA A 12 3.39 -9.43 8.57
C ALA A 12 4.47 -8.81 7.67
N ALA A 13 4.95 -7.63 8.04
CA ALA A 13 6.10 -6.98 7.43
C ALA A 13 6.98 -6.38 8.52
N THR A 14 8.29 -6.37 8.29
CA THR A 14 9.27 -5.80 9.21
C THR A 14 9.99 -4.65 8.51
N ALA A 15 10.05 -3.50 9.18
CA ALA A 15 10.84 -2.36 8.76
C ALA A 15 12.05 -2.18 9.69
N THR A 16 13.23 -1.96 9.12
CA THR A 16 14.47 -1.63 9.83
C THR A 16 14.98 -0.27 9.36
N GLY A 17 15.50 0.57 10.26
CA GLY A 17 15.98 1.92 9.90
C GLY A 17 14.88 2.97 9.62
N GLY A 18 13.61 2.64 9.89
CA GLY A 18 12.49 3.58 9.75
C GLY A 18 12.31 4.09 8.32
N ARG A 19 12.02 5.39 8.16
CA ARG A 19 11.74 6.03 6.85
C ARG A 19 12.97 6.15 5.93
N ASN A 20 14.17 5.80 6.40
CA ASN A 20 15.42 5.84 5.62
C ASN A 20 16.14 4.47 5.57
N GLY A 21 15.40 3.38 5.77
CA GLY A 21 15.94 2.02 5.82
C GLY A 21 15.27 1.08 4.83
N HIS A 22 14.84 -0.09 5.28
CA HIS A 22 14.27 -1.15 4.45
C HIS A 22 13.00 -1.70 5.08
N THR A 23 12.01 -2.04 4.25
CA THR A 23 10.80 -2.76 4.69
C THR A 23 10.57 -3.98 3.82
N ALA A 24 10.17 -5.10 4.44
CA ALA A 24 9.86 -6.33 3.72
C ALA A 24 8.71 -7.10 4.38
N ALA A 25 7.82 -7.66 3.58
CA ALA A 25 6.87 -8.67 3.99
C ALA A 25 7.61 -9.95 4.43
N ALA A 26 7.09 -10.65 5.43
CA ALA A 26 7.69 -11.86 5.98
C ALA A 26 7.83 -12.99 4.93
N ASP A 27 6.95 -13.01 3.93
CA ASP A 27 6.98 -13.94 2.80
C ASP A 27 7.84 -13.45 1.61
N GLY A 28 8.42 -12.25 1.71
CA GLY A 28 9.27 -11.65 0.68
C GLY A 28 8.53 -11.14 -0.56
N SER A 29 7.18 -11.18 -0.58
CA SER A 29 6.37 -10.76 -1.73
C SER A 29 6.47 -9.27 -2.03
N VAL A 30 6.69 -8.46 -0.99
CA VAL A 30 6.88 -7.01 -1.08
C VAL A 30 8.12 -6.63 -0.29
N LYS A 31 9.03 -5.90 -0.93
CA LYS A 31 10.20 -5.31 -0.28
C LYS A 31 10.58 -3.99 -0.94
N ALA A 32 11.03 -3.03 -0.14
CA ALA A 32 11.43 -1.72 -0.63
C ALA A 32 12.49 -1.08 0.26
N ASP A 33 13.46 -0.45 -0.39
CA ASP A 33 14.34 0.51 0.26
C ASP A 33 13.62 1.86 0.38
N LEU A 34 13.76 2.50 1.53
CA LEU A 34 13.04 3.70 1.91
C LEU A 34 14.00 4.88 2.04
N SER A 35 13.55 6.03 1.56
CA SER A 35 14.19 7.31 1.82
C SER A 35 13.13 8.37 2.03
N VAL A 36 13.34 9.22 3.03
CA VAL A 36 12.55 10.45 3.17
C VAL A 36 12.79 11.31 1.93
N ALA A 37 11.71 11.86 1.38
CA ALA A 37 11.73 12.72 0.20
C ALA A 37 12.45 14.04 0.50
N LYS A 38 13.00 14.69 -0.54
CA LYS A 38 13.77 15.94 -0.36
C LYS A 38 12.89 17.08 0.15
N GLU A 39 11.64 17.08 -0.28
CA GLU A 39 10.59 18.02 0.12
C GLU A 39 10.29 17.94 1.63
N MET A 40 10.56 16.80 2.25
CA MET A 40 10.46 16.59 3.69
C MET A 40 11.80 16.76 4.43
N GLY A 41 12.82 17.32 3.78
CA GLY A 41 14.18 17.47 4.34
C GLY A 41 15.00 16.19 4.37
N GLY A 42 14.58 15.15 3.64
CA GLY A 42 15.25 13.86 3.56
C GLY A 42 16.33 13.77 2.48
N PRO A 43 17.09 12.66 2.44
CA PRO A 43 18.17 12.48 1.47
C PRO A 43 17.67 12.20 0.05
N GLY A 44 16.42 11.76 -0.13
CA GLY A 44 15.84 11.43 -1.44
C GLY A 44 16.71 10.50 -2.28
N LYS A 45 17.14 9.36 -1.71
CA LYS A 45 18.07 8.44 -2.36
C LYS A 45 17.47 7.84 -3.65
N PRO A 46 18.23 7.73 -4.75
CA PRO A 46 17.76 7.06 -5.97
C PRO A 46 17.36 5.61 -5.72
N GLY A 47 16.33 5.14 -6.44
CA GLY A 47 15.87 3.74 -6.36
C GLY A 47 15.13 3.39 -5.06
N THR A 48 14.84 4.37 -4.21
CA THR A 48 14.06 4.19 -2.98
C THR A 48 12.64 4.73 -3.14
N THR A 49 11.76 4.33 -2.22
CA THR A 49 10.38 4.84 -2.14
C THR A 49 10.08 5.42 -0.76
N THR A 50 8.85 5.86 -0.54
CA THR A 50 8.37 6.38 0.74
C THR A 50 7.24 5.52 1.27
N PRO A 51 6.98 5.51 2.60
CA PRO A 51 5.77 4.91 3.15
C PRO A 51 4.48 5.45 2.49
N GLU A 52 4.46 6.72 2.13
CA GLU A 52 3.32 7.36 1.45
C GLU A 52 3.05 6.75 0.07
N HIS A 53 4.09 6.48 -0.72
CA HIS A 53 3.93 5.77 -2.00
C HIS A 53 3.38 4.35 -1.81
N LEU A 54 3.88 3.62 -0.81
CA LEU A 54 3.40 2.26 -0.51
C LEU A 54 1.93 2.27 -0.08
N PHE A 55 1.53 3.24 0.74
CA PHE A 55 0.14 3.42 1.15
C PHE A 55 -0.76 3.79 -0.05
N ALA A 56 -0.35 4.76 -0.87
CA ALA A 56 -1.09 5.18 -2.06
C ALA A 56 -1.32 3.99 -3.02
N ALA A 57 -0.27 3.24 -3.33
CA ALA A 57 -0.34 2.09 -4.21
C ALA A 57 -1.23 0.98 -3.64
N GLY A 58 -1.04 0.63 -2.36
CA GLY A 58 -1.82 -0.41 -1.69
C GLY A 58 -3.30 -0.04 -1.59
N TYR A 59 -3.62 1.21 -1.26
CA TYR A 59 -5.00 1.67 -1.15
C TYR A 59 -5.69 1.70 -2.50
N ALA A 60 -5.04 2.26 -3.54
CA ALA A 60 -5.58 2.29 -4.90
C ALA A 60 -5.92 0.87 -5.40
N ALA A 61 -5.02 -0.08 -5.19
CA ALA A 61 -5.25 -1.48 -5.56
C ALA A 61 -6.40 -2.12 -4.76
N CYS A 62 -6.45 -1.89 -3.45
CA CYS A 62 -7.51 -2.41 -2.58
C CYS A 62 -8.90 -1.89 -3.00
N PHE A 63 -9.01 -0.59 -3.24
CA PHE A 63 -10.27 0.01 -3.67
C PHE A 63 -10.66 -0.44 -5.08
N GLY A 64 -9.70 -0.62 -5.99
CA GLY A 64 -9.93 -1.24 -7.29
C GLY A 64 -10.52 -2.65 -7.19
N GLY A 65 -10.02 -3.46 -6.26
CA GLY A 65 -10.58 -4.79 -5.97
C GLY A 65 -12.01 -4.73 -5.43
N ALA A 66 -12.32 -3.78 -4.54
CA ALA A 66 -13.68 -3.55 -4.07
C ALA A 66 -14.62 -3.10 -5.20
N LEU A 67 -14.14 -2.25 -6.09
CA LEU A 67 -14.91 -1.80 -7.26
C LEU A 67 -15.22 -2.96 -8.21
N ASP A 68 -14.24 -3.81 -8.51
CA ASP A 68 -14.44 -5.01 -9.33
C ASP A 68 -15.47 -5.97 -8.70
N PHE A 69 -15.40 -6.17 -7.38
CA PHE A 69 -16.37 -6.98 -6.65
C PHE A 69 -17.81 -6.46 -6.83
N ILE A 70 -18.04 -5.16 -6.65
CA ILE A 70 -19.38 -4.57 -6.82
C ILE A 70 -19.81 -4.58 -8.30
N ALA A 71 -18.91 -4.29 -9.24
CA ALA A 71 -19.23 -4.34 -10.67
C ALA A 71 -19.73 -5.73 -11.08
N LYS A 72 -19.06 -6.80 -10.61
CA LYS A 72 -19.51 -8.19 -10.81
C LYS A 72 -20.88 -8.45 -10.22
N ALA A 73 -21.16 -7.98 -9.00
CA ALA A 73 -22.49 -8.10 -8.38
C ALA A 73 -23.61 -7.44 -9.22
N HIS A 74 -23.28 -6.36 -9.93
CA HIS A 74 -24.20 -5.65 -10.82
C HIS A 74 -24.10 -6.06 -12.30
N LYS A 75 -23.35 -7.12 -12.64
CA LYS A 75 -23.12 -7.59 -14.02
C LYS A 75 -22.57 -6.47 -14.94
N LYS A 76 -21.66 -5.65 -14.42
CA LYS A 76 -20.92 -4.62 -15.14
C LYS A 76 -19.47 -5.02 -15.30
N ASP A 77 -18.83 -4.55 -16.37
CA ASP A 77 -17.39 -4.72 -16.61
C ASP A 77 -16.63 -3.51 -16.05
N ALA A 78 -15.76 -3.76 -15.07
CA ALA A 78 -14.86 -2.75 -14.48
C ALA A 78 -13.37 -3.07 -14.73
N SER A 79 -13.07 -3.98 -15.66
CA SER A 79 -11.68 -4.40 -15.96
C SER A 79 -10.75 -3.26 -16.36
N LYS A 80 -11.30 -2.16 -16.88
CA LYS A 80 -10.57 -0.94 -17.28
C LYS A 80 -10.69 0.22 -16.28
N ALA A 81 -11.32 0.01 -15.13
CA ALA A 81 -11.43 1.06 -14.13
C ALA A 81 -10.05 1.40 -13.56
N ALA A 82 -9.74 2.69 -13.48
CA ALA A 82 -8.52 3.20 -12.88
C ALA A 82 -8.86 3.92 -11.58
N VAL A 83 -8.12 3.60 -10.51
CA VAL A 83 -8.24 4.25 -9.21
C VAL A 83 -6.95 5.00 -8.92
N THR A 84 -7.05 6.31 -8.75
CA THR A 84 -5.93 7.16 -8.35
C THR A 84 -6.08 7.49 -6.86
N CYS A 85 -5.06 7.19 -6.06
CA CYS A 85 -5.01 7.55 -4.64
C CYS A 85 -3.94 8.62 -4.42
N ASN A 86 -4.37 9.83 -4.07
CA ASN A 86 -3.49 10.92 -3.69
C ASN A 86 -3.29 10.87 -2.17
N VAL A 87 -2.04 10.70 -1.74
CA VAL A 87 -1.64 10.71 -0.32
C VAL A 87 -0.79 11.94 -0.08
N SER A 88 -1.11 12.68 0.96
CA SER A 88 -0.39 13.88 1.36
C SER A 88 -0.01 13.78 2.82
N ILE A 89 1.18 14.27 3.14
CA ILE A 89 1.70 14.41 4.49
C ILE A 89 2.12 15.86 4.69
N GLY A 90 1.81 16.44 5.85
CA GLY A 90 2.06 17.83 6.19
C GLY A 90 2.06 18.03 7.71
#